data_AF-A0A965PGU3-F1
#
_entry.id   AF-A0A965PGU3-F1
#
_cell.length_a   1.000
_cell.length_b   1.000
_cell.length_c   1.000
_cell.angle_alpha   90.00
_cell.angle_beta   90.00
_cell.angle_gamma   90.00
#
_symmetry.space_group_name_H-M   'P 1'
#
loop_
_entity.id
_entity.type
_entity.pdbx_description
1 polymer ?
#
loop_
_entity_poly.entity_id
_entity_poly.type
_entity_poly.pdbx_seq_one_letter_code
_entity_poly.pdbx_strand_id
1 'polypeptide(L)' 'MRDVDLQFTGKRSVGTYTNPLKGRYAGYRMSELPDHYVQWGERTLKGWVRQLFGKELQRRWNARTTY' A
#
# COMPACT_ATOMS: atom_id res chain seq x y z
N MET A 1 -10.09 19.40 2.44
CA MET A 1 -9.02 18.61 3.07
C MET A 1 -9.65 17.30 3.54
N ARG A 2 -9.09 16.13 3.21
CA ARG A 2 -9.60 14.85 3.73
C ARG A 2 -8.90 14.59 5.05
N ASP A 3 -9.63 14.72 6.15
CA ASP A 3 -9.18 14.39 7.50
C ASP A 3 -8.61 12.97 7.55
N VAL A 4 -7.37 12.88 8.04
CA VAL A 4 -6.74 11.59 8.35
C VAL A 4 -7.33 11.13 9.68
N ASP A 5 -8.30 10.24 9.61
CA ASP A 5 -8.94 9.64 10.77
C ASP A 5 -7.92 8.84 11.60
N LEU A 6 -7.48 9.48 12.70
CA LEU A 6 -6.54 8.99 13.70
C LEU A 6 -7.22 8.16 14.81
N GLN A 7 -8.55 7.92 14.76
CA GLN A 7 -9.28 7.29 15.86
C GLN A 7 -9.06 5.77 15.99
N PHE A 8 -8.29 5.15 15.10
CA PHE A 8 -8.07 3.69 15.12
C PHE A 8 -6.67 3.33 15.60
N THR A 9 -6.58 2.93 16.86
CA THR A 9 -5.37 2.48 17.58
C THR A 9 -4.99 1.01 17.32
N GLY A 10 -5.62 0.34 16.34
CA GLY A 10 -5.24 -1.00 15.91
C GLY A 10 -4.18 -1.00 14.79
N LYS A 11 -3.39 -2.09 14.67
CA LYS A 11 -2.50 -2.31 13.51
C LYS A 11 -3.35 -2.44 12.24
N ARG A 12 -3.54 -1.34 11.50
CA ARG A 12 -4.21 -1.34 10.20
C ARG A 12 -3.34 -2.12 9.19
N SER A 13 -3.98 -3.04 8.46
CA SER A 13 -3.32 -3.74 7.35
C SER A 13 -2.81 -2.72 6.33
N VAL A 14 -1.63 -2.94 5.77
CA VAL A 14 -1.05 -2.02 4.76
C VAL A 14 -1.94 -1.83 3.53
N GLY A 15 -2.82 -2.80 3.25
CA GLY A 15 -3.81 -2.71 2.19
C GLY A 15 -4.87 -1.61 2.40
N THR A 16 -5.13 -1.15 3.63
CA THR A 16 -6.15 -0.14 3.92
C THR A 16 -5.65 1.29 3.78
N TYR A 17 -4.34 1.50 3.63
CA TYR A 17 -3.79 2.83 3.38
C TYR A 17 -4.10 3.29 1.97
N THR A 18 -4.31 4.59 1.80
CA THR A 18 -4.44 5.22 0.50
C THR A 18 -3.07 5.35 -0.15
N ASN A 19 -3.00 5.11 -1.47
CA ASN A 19 -1.80 5.33 -2.26
C ASN A 19 -1.31 6.79 -2.08
N PRO A 20 -0.10 7.00 -1.52
CA PRO A 20 0.41 8.34 -1.26
C PRO A 20 0.90 9.06 -2.53
N LEU A 21 0.95 8.37 -3.67
CA LEU A 21 1.42 8.93 -4.92
C LEU A 21 0.30 9.62 -5.70
N LYS A 22 0.66 10.75 -6.33
CA LYS A 22 -0.18 11.42 -7.31
C LYS A 22 -0.07 10.69 -8.65
N GLY A 23 -1.17 10.62 -9.40
CA GLY A 23 -1.20 9.98 -10.73
C GLY A 23 -2.46 9.14 -10.93
N ARG A 24 -2.38 8.17 -11.85
CA ARG A 24 -3.50 7.33 -12.29
C ARG A 24 -4.21 6.59 -11.15
N TYR A 25 -3.46 6.19 -10.12
CA TYR A 25 -3.97 5.46 -8.98
C TYR A 25 -4.02 6.30 -7.70
N ALA A 26 -4.00 7.63 -7.81
CA ALA A 26 -4.15 8.50 -6.65
C ALA A 26 -5.52 8.29 -5.99
N GLY A 27 -5.55 8.16 -4.67
CA GLY A 27 -6.79 7.96 -3.93
C GLY A 27 -7.29 6.51 -3.84
N TYR A 28 -6.70 5.57 -4.58
CA TYR A 28 -6.95 4.15 -4.44
C TYR A 28 -6.30 3.59 -3.17
N ARG A 29 -6.88 2.55 -2.58
CA ARG A 29 -6.26 1.83 -1.47
C ARG A 29 -5.12 0.95 -2.00
N MET A 30 -4.11 0.71 -1.17
CA MET A 30 -2.98 -0.15 -1.50
C MET A 30 -3.42 -1.57 -1.92
N SER A 31 -4.51 -2.09 -1.36
CA SER A 31 -5.08 -3.39 -1.76
C SER A 31 -5.70 -3.40 -3.16
N GLU A 32 -6.13 -2.24 -3.66
CA GLU A 32 -6.78 -2.08 -4.97
C GLU A 32 -5.77 -1.83 -6.09
N LEU A 33 -4.51 -1.56 -5.73
CA LEU A 33 -3.45 -1.30 -6.70
C LEU A 33 -3.10 -2.58 -7.47
N PRO A 34 -2.84 -2.50 -8.79
CA PRO A 34 -2.36 -3.64 -9.55
C PRO A 34 -0.99 -4.15 -9.08
N ASP A 35 -0.75 -5.47 -9.13
CA ASP A 35 0.53 -6.09 -8.72
C ASP A 35 1.75 -5.43 -9.38
N HIS A 36 1.69 -5.17 -10.69
CA HIS A 36 2.78 -4.52 -11.43
C HIS A 36 3.08 -3.11 -10.92
N TYR A 37 2.06 -2.37 -10.49
CA TYR A 37 2.22 -1.03 -9.94
C TYR A 37 2.83 -1.06 -8.54
N VAL A 38 2.44 -2.04 -7.73
CA VAL A 38 3.03 -2.22 -6.40
C VAL A 38 4.50 -2.65 -6.49
N GLN A 39 4.83 -3.54 -7.43
CA GLN A 39 6.22 -3.92 -7.74
C GLN A 39 7.04 -2.73 -8.25
N TRP A 40 6.48 -1.91 -9.14
CA TRP A 40 7.14 -0.68 -9.58
C TRP A 40 7.40 0.26 -8.39
N GLY A 41 6.42 0.45 -7.50
CA GLY A 41 6.56 1.31 -6.33
C GLY A 41 7.65 0.84 -5.36
N GLU A 42 7.78 -0.46 -5.14
CA GLU A 42 8.85 -1.01 -4.30
C GLU A 42 10.24 -0.84 -4.93
N ARG A 43 10.38 -0.98 -6.25
CA ARG A 43 11.68 -0.91 -6.93
C ARG A 43 12.13 0.53 -7.21
N THR A 44 11.20 1.44 -7.48
CA THR A 44 11.51 2.79 -7.98
C THR A 44 11.50 3.86 -6.88
N LEU A 45 10.66 3.71 -5.85
CA LEU A 45 10.50 4.75 -4.82
C LEU A 45 11.58 4.62 -3.72
N LYS A 46 11.66 5.63 -2.85
CA LYS A 46 12.61 5.67 -1.74
C LYS A 46 11.90 5.98 -0.42
N GLY A 47 12.59 5.70 0.69
CA GLY A 47 12.12 6.01 2.04
C GLY A 47 10.87 5.22 2.45
N TRP A 48 10.02 5.86 3.26
CA TRP A 48 8.83 5.24 3.84
C TRP A 48 7.81 4.79 2.79
N VAL A 49 7.74 5.49 1.65
CA VAL A 49 6.82 5.13 0.56
C VAL A 49 7.22 3.78 -0.02
N ARG A 50 8.51 3.56 -0.31
CA ARG A 50 9.01 2.24 -0.76
C ARG A 50 8.64 1.13 0.24
N GLN A 51 8.82 1.38 1.53
CA GLN A 51 8.49 0.40 2.57
C GLN A 51 6.99 0.07 2.61
N LEU A 52 6.12 1.05 2.33
CA LEU A 52 4.67 0.84 2.24
C LEU A 52 4.33 -0.15 1.10
N PHE A 53 4.90 0.07 -0.09
CA PHE A 53 4.73 -0.81 -1.24
C PHE A 53 5.33 -2.20 -1.00
N GLY A 54 6.52 -2.28 -0.38
CA GLY A 54 7.15 -3.54 -0.01
C GLY A 54 6.32 -4.36 0.98
N LYS A 55 5.71 -3.72 1.98
CA LYS A 55 4.82 -4.39 2.92
C LYS A 55 3.55 -4.91 2.24
N GLU A 56 2.99 -4.17 1.28
CA GLU A 56 1.82 -4.63 0.52
C GLU A 56 2.17 -5.84 -0.35
N LEU A 57 3.35 -5.86 -0.98
CA LEU A 57 3.85 -7.05 -1.69
C LEU A 57 4.00 -8.25 -0.76
N GLN A 58 4.62 -8.06 0.40
CA GLN A 58 4.77 -9.13 1.39
C GLN A 58 3.42 -9.68 1.85
N ARG A 59 2.44 -8.80 2.08
CA ARG A 59 1.07 -9.20 2.44
C ARG A 59 0.43 -10.06 1.35
N ARG A 60 0.58 -9.67 0.08
CA ARG A 60 0.07 -10.44 -1.07
C ARG A 60 0.78 -11.78 -1.21
N TRP A 61 2.09 -11.82 -1.01
CA TRP A 61 2.87 -13.05 -1.08
C TRP A 61 2.42 -14.04 -0.01
N ASN A 62 2.34 -13.60 1.25
CA ASN A 62 1.84 -14.42 2.36
C ASN A 62 0.41 -14.93 2.11
N ALA A 63 -0.48 -14.10 1.56
CA ALA A 63 -1.83 -14.52 1.24
C ALA A 63 -1.88 -15.59 0.13
N ARG A 64 -0.89 -15.63 -0.76
CA ARG A 64 -0.78 -16.63 -1.85
C ARG A 64 -0.14 -17.93 -1.39
N THR A 65 0.80 -17.89 -0.45
CA THR A 65 1.45 -19.09 0.11
C THR A 65 0.65 -19.80 1.19
N THR A 66 -0.51 -19.24 1.62
CA THR A 66 -1.38 -19.85 2.64
C THR A 66 -2.43 -20.82 2.04
N TYR A 67 -2.33 -21.15 0.75
CA TYR A 67 -3.12 -22.20 0.07
C TYR A 67 -2.20 -23.35 -0.35
#